data_AF-A0A7D5SV18-F1
#
_entry.id   AF-A0A7D5SV18-F1
#
_cell.length_a   1.000
_cell.length_b   1.000
_cell.length_c   1.000
_cell.angle_alpha   90.00
_cell.angle_beta   90.00
_cell.angle_gamma   90.00
#
_symmetry.space_group_name_H-M   'P 1'
#
loop_
_entity.id
_entity.type
_entity.pdbx_description
1 polymer ?
#
loop_
_entity_poly.entity_id
_entity_poly.type
_entity_poly.pdbx_seq_one_letter_code
_entity_poly.pdbx_strand_id
1 'polypeptide(L)' 'MIVSVEKCMHCGACVGTCPQNAIYLTDVMLVFNEKCNRCGRCVKACPVGALTLEARK' A
#
# COMPACT_ATOMS: atom_id res chain seq x y z
N MET A 1 3.76 -6.77 3.93
CA MET A 1 3.01 -6.17 2.80
C MET A 1 3.95 -6.11 1.63
N ILE A 2 3.52 -6.55 0.45
CA ILE A 2 4.36 -6.54 -0.76
C ILE A 2 3.77 -5.53 -1.73
N VAL A 3 4.65 -4.73 -2.34
CA VAL A 3 4.29 -3.74 -3.35
C VAL A 3 5.06 -4.06 -4.62
N SER A 4 4.32 -4.27 -5.72
CA SER A 4 4.88 -4.41 -7.06
C SER A 4 5.23 -3.03 -7.61
N VAL A 5 6.51 -2.65 -7.53
CA VAL A 5 7.01 -1.36 -8.05
C VAL A 5 6.78 -1.21 -9.55
N GLU A 6 6.80 -2.31 -10.30
CA GLU A 6 6.52 -2.35 -11.75
C GLU A 6 5.06 -2.02 -12.11
N LYS A 7 4.10 -2.30 -11.21
CA LYS A 7 2.67 -2.00 -11.40
C LYS A 7 2.25 -0.71 -10.71
N CYS A 8 2.99 -0.29 -9.70
CA CYS A 8 2.68 0.90 -8.92
C CYS A 8 2.90 2.16 -9.78
N MET A 9 1.83 2.92 -10.00
CA MET A 9 1.84 4.18 -10.76
C MET A 9 1.92 5.43 -9.86
N HIS A 10 2.24 5.25 -8.58
CA HIS A 10 2.39 6.33 -7.59
C HIS A 10 1.16 7.26 -7.50
N CYS A 11 -0.05 6.70 -7.68
CA CYS A 11 -1.29 7.48 -7.67
C CYS A 11 -1.75 7.94 -6.28
N GLY A 12 -1.16 7.43 -5.20
CA GLY A 12 -1.49 7.84 -3.82
C GLY A 12 -2.83 7.33 -3.26
N ALA A 13 -3.61 6.57 -4.03
CA ALA A 13 -4.91 6.03 -3.57
C ALA A 13 -4.80 5.20 -2.28
N CYS A 14 -3.71 4.45 -2.11
CA CYS A 14 -3.45 3.66 -0.92
C CYS A 14 -3.19 4.53 0.33
N VAL A 15 -2.56 5.70 0.17
CA VAL A 15 -2.31 6.67 1.26
C VAL A 15 -3.64 7.22 1.78
N GLY A 16 -4.51 7.66 0.87
CA GLY A 16 -5.80 8.26 1.22
C GLY A 16 -6.79 7.28 1.85
N THR A 17 -6.78 6.00 1.45
CA THR A 17 -7.69 5.01 2.06
C THR A 17 -7.23 4.50 3.43
N CYS A 18 -5.99 4.78 3.84
CA CYS A 18 -5.42 4.19 5.04
C CYS A 18 -5.97 4.89 6.30
N PRO A 19 -6.81 4.22 7.11
CA PRO A 19 -7.41 4.86 8.29
C PRO A 19 -6.39 5.10 9.42
N GLN A 20 -5.20 4.51 9.32
CA GLN A 20 -4.14 4.67 10.31
C GLN A 20 -3.08 5.68 9.86
N ASN A 21 -3.23 6.27 8.66
CA ASN A 21 -2.19 7.06 8.00
C ASN A 21 -0.82 6.35 8.06
N ALA A 22 -0.84 5.04 7.83
CA ALA A 22 0.31 4.17 7.98
C ALA A 22 1.17 4.06 6.71
N ILE A 23 0.73 4.71 5.63
CA ILE A 23 1.30 4.59 4.30
C ILE A 23 1.75 5.97 3.85
N TYR A 24 3.00 6.07 3.40
CA TYR A 24 3.59 7.27 2.83
C TYR A 24 4.01 6.98 1.40
N LEU A 25 3.66 7.86 0.48
CA LEU A 25 4.10 7.80 -0.91
C LEU A 25 5.29 8.73 -1.07
N THR A 26 6.42 8.19 -1.51
CA THR A 26 7.57 8.98 -1.99
C THR A 26 7.62 8.91 -3.52
N ASP A 27 8.47 9.73 -4.13
CA ASP A 27 8.68 9.75 -5.59
C ASP A 27 9.14 8.38 -6.15
N VAL A 28 9.79 7.58 -5.30
CA VAL A 28 10.42 6.32 -5.70
C VAL A 28 9.59 5.11 -5.24
N MET A 29 8.96 5.16 -4.06
CA MET A 29 8.32 3.97 -3.47
C MET A 29 7.26 4.29 -2.41
N LEU A 30 6.53 3.24 -2.01
CA LEU A 30 5.60 3.27 -0.88
C LEU A 30 6.31 2.82 0.39
N VAL A 31 6.21 3.64 1.44
CA VAL A 31 6.77 3.38 2.77
C VAL A 31 5.63 3.09 3.74
N PHE A 32 5.78 2.04 4.55
CA PHE A 32 4.80 1.62 5.55
C PHE A 32 5.38 1.81 6.95
N ASN A 33 4.63 2.40 7.87
CA ASN A 33 5.01 2.49 9.27
C ASN A 33 4.48 1.30 10.09
N GLU A 34 4.90 1.25 11.35
CA GLU A 34 4.45 0.28 12.35
C GLU A 34 2.97 0.39 12.73
N LYS A 35 2.29 1.50 12.44
CA LYS A 35 0.83 1.64 12.64
C LYS A 35 0.00 0.81 11.66
N CYS A 36 0.64 0.20 10.65
CA CYS A 36 -0.04 -0.66 9.70
C CYS A 36 -0.55 -1.95 10.38
N ASN A 37 -1.84 -1.98 10.67
CA ASN A 37 -2.54 -3.16 11.22
C ASN A 37 -2.90 -4.23 10.16
N ARG A 38 -2.39 -4.11 8.92
CA ARG A 38 -2.64 -5.05 7.81
C ARG A 38 -4.14 -5.22 7.48
N CYS A 39 -4.97 -4.19 7.66
CA CYS A 39 -6.41 -4.24 7.37
C CYS A 39 -6.79 -4.54 5.90
N GLY A 40 -5.86 -4.39 4.95
CA GLY A 40 -6.10 -4.74 3.55
C GLY A 40 -6.88 -3.74 2.70
N ARG A 41 -7.28 -2.58 3.25
CA ARG A 41 -7.97 -1.53 2.47
C ARG A 41 -7.14 -1.01 1.30
N CYS A 42 -5.84 -0.84 1.51
CA CYS A 42 -4.90 -0.41 0.48
C CYS A 42 -4.81 -1.36 -0.72
N VAL A 43 -5.04 -2.67 -0.53
CA VAL A 43 -5.10 -3.64 -1.63
C VAL A 43 -6.37 -3.41 -2.46
N LYS A 44 -7.53 -3.26 -1.80
CA LYS A 44 -8.81 -3.01 -2.49
C LYS A 44 -8.86 -1.65 -3.20
N ALA A 45 -8.21 -0.64 -2.63
CA ALA A 45 -8.17 0.70 -3.22
C ALA A 45 -7.19 0.81 -4.41
N CYS A 46 -6.32 -0.18 -4.61
CA CYS A 46 -5.36 -0.15 -5.71
C CYS A 46 -6.04 -0.61 -7.01
N PRO A 47 -6.26 0.29 -7.99
CA PRO A 47 -6.94 -0.07 -9.23
C PRO A 47 -6.12 -1.03 -10.11
N VAL A 48 -4.80 -0.94 -10.01
CA VAL A 48 -3.84 -1.77 -10.76
C VAL A 48 -3.44 -3.06 -10.04
N GLY A 49 -3.94 -3.27 -8.80
CA GLY A 49 -3.62 -4.45 -8.02
C GLY A 49 -2.13 -4.59 -7.69
N ALA A 50 -1.41 -3.49 -7.50
CA ALA A 50 0.03 -3.49 -7.21
C ALA A 50 0.36 -3.85 -5.75
N LEU A 51 -0.62 -3.92 -4.86
CA LEU A 51 -0.42 -4.19 -3.43
C LEU A 51 -0.98 -5.56 -3.06
N THR A 52 -0.21 -6.34 -2.29
CA THR A 52 -0.62 -7.68 -1.83
C THR A 52 -0.41 -7.84 -0.32
N LEU A 53 -1.41 -8.41 0.36
CA LEU A 53 -1.34 -8.85 1.76
C LEU A 53 -0.72 -10.26 1.82
N GLU A 54 0.54 -10.41 1.44
CA GLU A 54 1.21 -11.69 1.64
C GLU A 54 1.43 -11.91 3.15
N ALA A 55 0.64 -12.83 3.70
CA ALA A 55 0.97 -13.58 4.90
C ALA A 55 1.96 -14.65 4.44
N ARG A 56 3.26 -14.42 4.65
CA ARG A 56 4.23 -15.51 4.50
C ARG A 56 3.82 -16.61 5.47
N LYS A 57 3.37 -17.73 4.91
CA LYS A 57 3.05 -18.96 5.64
C LYS A 57 4.31 -19.57 6.23
#